data_AF-A0A7X4FRU4-F1
#
_entry.id   AF-A0A7X4FRU4-F1
#
_cell.length_a   1.000
_cell.length_b   1.000
_cell.length_c   1.000
_cell.angle_alpha   90.00
_cell.angle_beta   90.00
_cell.angle_gamma   90.00
#
_symmetry.space_group_name_H-M   'P 1'
#
loop_
_entity.id
_entity.type
_entity.pdbx_description
1 polymer ?
#
loop_
_entity_poly.entity_id
_entity_poly.type
_entity_poly.pdbx_seq_one_letter_code
_entity_poly.pdbx_strand_id
1 'polypeptide(L)'
;MTPERAFARRLAAEIEHELARLEQLRKELATAPSADDTFTLRARGSMLHDFYSGIERVFVRIAEELNGGVPQGEQWHRQIVTDMSLEIPGVRPAVIDAA
;
A
#
# COMPACT_ATOMS: atom_id res chain seq x y z
N MET A 1 2.69 -25.52 14.54
CA MET A 1 2.61 -24.07 14.23
C MET A 1 1.24 -23.60 14.67
N THR A 2 1.13 -22.52 15.44
CA THR A 2 -0.19 -22.05 15.91
C THR A 2 -0.95 -21.38 14.76
N PRO A 3 -2.30 -21.36 14.79
CA PRO A 3 -3.11 -20.72 13.75
C PRO A 3 -2.73 -19.25 13.50
N GLU A 4 -2.41 -18.50 14.56
CA GLU A 4 -2.03 -17.09 14.49
C GLU A 4 -0.73 -16.88 13.73
N ARG A 5 0.24 -17.78 13.91
CA ARG A 5 1.52 -17.74 13.17
C ARG A 5 1.34 -18.08 11.70
N ALA A 6 0.42 -18.98 11.37
CA ALA A 6 0.12 -19.33 9.99
C ALA A 6 -0.56 -18.15 9.27
N PHE A 7 -1.51 -17.50 9.94
CA PHE A 7 -2.18 -16.30 9.47
C PHE A 7 -1.20 -15.16 9.19
N ALA A 8 -0.35 -14.81 10.17
CA ALA A 8 0.60 -13.72 10.02
C ALA A 8 1.59 -13.96 8.85
N ARG A 9 2.02 -15.22 8.65
CA ARG A 9 2.87 -15.59 7.51
C ARG A 9 2.16 -15.45 6.16
N ARG A 10 0.89 -15.81 6.09
CA ARG A 10 0.09 -15.61 4.87
C ARG A 10 -0.04 -14.14 4.54
N LEU A 11 -0.43 -13.31 5.52
CA LEU A 11 -0.56 -11.86 5.34
C LEU A 11 0.78 -11.23 4.92
N ALA A 12 1.88 -11.62 5.56
CA ALA A 12 3.21 -11.15 5.17
C ALA A 12 3.56 -11.52 3.73
N ALA A 13 3.31 -12.77 3.31
CA ALA A 13 3.58 -13.20 1.93
C ALA A 13 2.71 -12.45 0.90
N GLU A 14 1.45 -12.15 1.22
CA GLU A 14 0.56 -11.33 0.37
C GLU A 14 1.12 -9.91 0.21
N ILE A 15 1.57 -9.30 1.31
CA ILE A 15 2.16 -7.95 1.32
C ILE A 15 3.49 -7.93 0.56
N GLU A 16 4.39 -8.87 0.83
CA GLU A 16 5.69 -8.98 0.15
C GLU A 16 5.52 -9.12 -1.36
N HIS A 17 4.51 -9.88 -1.80
CA HIS A 17 4.19 -10.03 -3.22
C HIS A 17 3.72 -8.72 -3.85
N GLU A 18 2.87 -7.94 -3.17
CA GLU A 18 2.42 -6.63 -3.67
C GLU A 18 3.58 -5.62 -3.68
N LEU A 19 4.43 -5.61 -2.65
CA LEU A 19 5.61 -4.74 -2.59
C LEU A 19 6.58 -5.04 -3.74
N ALA A 20 6.77 -6.31 -4.11
CA ALA A 20 7.58 -6.67 -5.26
C ALA A 20 7.02 -6.13 -6.59
N ARG A 21 5.68 -6.14 -6.76
CA ARG A 21 5.02 -5.53 -7.93
C ARG A 21 5.18 -4.02 -7.95
N LEU A 22 5.00 -3.35 -6.82
CA LEU A 22 5.16 -1.91 -6.68
C LEU A 22 6.60 -1.46 -6.98
N GLU A 23 7.58 -2.23 -6.52
CA GLU A 23 8.99 -1.97 -6.80
C GLU A 23 9.31 -2.12 -8.30
N GLN A 24 8.69 -3.09 -8.97
CA GLN A 24 8.81 -3.24 -10.42
C GLN A 24 8.19 -2.05 -11.17
N LEU A 25 6.98 -1.62 -10.79
CA LEU A 25 6.33 -0.44 -11.36
C LEU A 25 7.13 0.84 -11.14
N ARG A 26 7.75 0.99 -9.96
CA ARG A 26 8.64 2.11 -9.65
C ARG A 26 9.85 2.15 -10.59
N LYS A 27 10.46 1.00 -10.87
CA LYS A 27 11.57 0.89 -11.85
C LYS A 27 11.12 1.26 -13.25
N GLU A 28 9.96 0.76 -13.67
CA GLU A 28 9.38 1.10 -14.98
C GLU A 28 9.18 2.62 -15.12
N LEU A 29 8.60 3.27 -14.11
CA LEU A 29 8.40 4.72 -14.10
C LEU A 29 9.73 5.50 -14.12
N ALA A 30 10.75 5.00 -13.43
CA ALA A 30 12.08 5.60 -13.43
C ALA A 30 12.78 5.51 -14.79
N THR A 31 12.52 4.43 -15.54
CA THR A 31 13.05 4.24 -16.90
C THR A 31 12.16 4.79 -18.00
N ALA A 32 10.93 5.21 -17.67
CA ALA A 32 9.98 5.73 -18.63
C ALA A 32 10.48 7.07 -19.22
N PRO A 33 10.22 7.34 -20.52
CA PRO A 33 10.58 8.60 -21.16
C PRO A 33 10.09 9.84 -20.39
N SER A 34 10.77 10.96 -20.59
CA SER A 34 10.31 12.28 -20.13
C SER A 34 8.93 12.60 -20.70
N ALA A 35 8.12 13.32 -19.92
CA ALA A 35 6.77 13.70 -20.29
C ALA A 35 6.77 14.90 -21.26
N ASP A 36 7.34 14.71 -22.45
CA ASP A 36 7.51 15.78 -23.43
C ASP A 36 6.24 16.01 -24.27
N ASP A 37 5.27 15.11 -24.15
CA ASP A 37 3.96 15.18 -24.79
C ASP A 37 2.83 14.71 -23.86
N THR A 38 1.59 15.08 -24.18
CA THR A 38 0.40 14.76 -23.39
C THR A 38 0.17 13.25 -23.21
N PHE A 39 0.49 12.43 -24.20
CA PHE A 39 0.32 10.99 -24.11
C PHE A 39 1.30 10.39 -23.10
N THR A 40 2.58 10.75 -23.18
CA THR A 40 3.61 10.30 -22.23
C THR A 40 3.32 10.82 -20.81
N LEU A 41 2.84 12.06 -20.67
CA LEU A 41 2.41 12.61 -19.38
C LEU A 41 1.27 11.79 -18.75
N ARG A 42 0.25 11.43 -19.54
CA ARG A 42 -0.86 10.60 -19.06
C ARG A 42 -0.41 9.19 -18.68
N ALA A 43 0.47 8.58 -19.48
CA ALA A 43 1.00 7.25 -19.18
C ALA A 43 1.74 7.26 -17.83
N ARG A 44 2.63 8.23 -17.59
CA ARG A 44 3.32 8.37 -16.29
C ARG A 44 2.36 8.67 -15.15
N GLY A 45 1.33 9.50 -15.39
CA GLY A 45 0.26 9.76 -14.42
C GLY A 45 -0.49 8.48 -14.03
N SER A 46 -0.79 7.61 -14.99
CA SER A 46 -1.38 6.29 -14.73
C SER A 46 -0.47 5.42 -13.87
N MET A 47 0.82 5.34 -14.20
CA MET A 47 1.77 4.55 -13.41
C MET A 47 1.90 5.05 -11.97
N LEU A 48 1.89 6.38 -11.77
CA LEU A 48 1.89 6.95 -10.42
C LEU A 48 0.60 6.64 -9.65
N HIS A 49 -0.55 6.71 -10.34
CA HIS A 49 -1.84 6.35 -9.76
C HIS A 49 -1.90 4.86 -9.38
N ASP A 50 -1.38 3.99 -10.25
CA ASP A 50 -1.30 2.55 -9.99
C ASP A 50 -0.40 2.24 -8.80
N PHE A 51 0.73 2.94 -8.68
CA PHE A 51 1.63 2.82 -7.53
C PHE A 51 0.92 3.21 -6.22
N TYR A 52 0.29 4.39 -6.20
CA TYR A 52 -0.44 4.85 -5.01
C TYR A 52 -1.59 3.90 -4.64
N SER A 53 -2.36 3.46 -5.63
CA SER A 53 -3.47 2.52 -5.42
C SER A 53 -2.99 1.16 -4.88
N GLY A 54 -1.83 0.67 -5.32
CA GLY A 54 -1.26 -0.57 -4.77
C GLY A 54 -0.82 -0.42 -3.31
N ILE A 55 -0.26 0.74 -2.93
CA ILE A 55 0.02 1.05 -1.51
C ILE A 55 -1.28 1.05 -0.68
N GLU A 56 -2.35 1.67 -1.18
CA GLU A 56 -3.65 1.65 -0.50
C GLU A 56 -4.20 0.23 -0.33
N ARG A 57 -4.02 -0.66 -1.31
CA ARG A 57 -4.43 -2.08 -1.18
C ARG A 57 -3.67 -2.80 -0.06
N VAL A 58 -2.36 -2.55 0.08
CA VAL A 58 -1.59 -3.08 1.21
C VAL A 58 -2.17 -2.59 2.54
N PHE A 59 -2.47 -1.30 2.64
CA PHE A 59 -3.02 -0.69 3.85
C PHE A 59 -4.41 -1.23 4.17
N VAL A 60 -5.28 -1.38 3.18
CA VAL A 60 -6.60 -2.01 3.32
C VAL A 60 -6.46 -3.42 3.85
N ARG A 61 -5.55 -4.22 3.29
CA ARG A 61 -5.33 -5.60 3.73
C ARG A 61 -4.89 -5.67 5.19
N ILE A 62 -3.98 -4.78 5.61
CA ILE A 62 -3.56 -4.66 7.01
C ILE A 62 -4.74 -4.24 7.89
N ALA A 63 -5.52 -3.26 7.45
CA ALA A 63 -6.63 -2.72 8.22
C ALA A 63 -7.75 -3.75 8.45
N GLU A 64 -8.12 -4.50 7.41
CA GLU A 64 -9.10 -5.59 7.49
C GLU A 64 -8.68 -6.68 8.47
N GLU A 65 -7.40 -7.04 8.45
CA GLU A 65 -6.90 -8.21 9.16
C GLU A 65 -6.42 -7.90 10.58
N LEU A 66 -5.93 -6.68 10.83
CA LEU A 66 -5.32 -6.29 12.11
C LEU A 66 -6.00 -5.09 12.78
N ASN A 67 -6.63 -4.16 12.04
CA ASN A 67 -7.23 -2.94 12.62
C ASN A 67 -8.74 -3.05 12.89
N GLY A 68 -9.35 -4.19 12.58
CA GLY A 68 -10.80 -4.39 12.74
C GLY A 68 -11.63 -3.80 11.59
N GLY A 69 -11.01 -3.46 10.46
CA GLY A 69 -11.69 -3.01 9.24
C GLY A 69 -11.10 -1.75 8.61
N VAL A 70 -11.61 -1.43 7.41
CA VAL A 70 -11.25 -0.22 6.65
C VAL A 70 -12.07 0.98 7.17
N PRO A 71 -11.47 2.20 7.25
CA PRO A 71 -12.22 3.42 7.53
C PRO A 71 -13.40 3.61 6.57
N GLN A 72 -14.44 4.29 7.04
CA GLN A 72 -15.68 4.50 6.27
C GLN A 72 -15.82 5.97 5.83
N GLY A 73 -16.66 6.21 4.83
CA GLY A 73 -16.96 7.55 4.31
C GLY A 73 -16.01 8.02 3.20
N GLU A 74 -16.28 9.19 2.61
CA GLU A 74 -15.59 9.65 1.39
C GLU A 74 -14.08 9.90 1.56
N GLN A 75 -13.62 10.08 2.80
CA GLN A 75 -12.23 10.41 3.12
C GLN A 75 -11.42 9.20 3.62
N TRP A 76 -11.97 7.99 3.48
CA TRP A 76 -11.34 6.77 4.00
C TRP A 76 -9.90 6.58 3.48
N HIS A 77 -9.66 6.93 2.21
CA HIS A 77 -8.35 6.88 1.56
C HIS A 77 -7.28 7.70 2.30
N ARG A 78 -7.65 8.85 2.87
CA ARG A 78 -6.72 9.66 3.67
C ARG A 78 -6.58 9.12 5.07
N GLN A 79 -7.70 8.69 5.66
CA GLN A 79 -7.70 8.17 7.02
C GLN A 79 -6.83 6.92 7.14
N ILE A 80 -6.88 6.02 6.15
CA ILE A 80 -6.12 4.77 6.22
C ILE A 80 -4.61 5.02 6.22
N VAL A 81 -4.12 6.05 5.51
CA VAL A 81 -2.71 6.45 5.55
C VAL A 81 -2.33 6.92 6.96
N THR A 82 -3.16 7.77 7.58
CA THR A 82 -2.96 8.18 8.97
C THR A 82 -2.94 6.97 9.90
N ASP A 83 -3.89 6.05 9.77
CA ASP A 83 -3.96 4.86 10.61
C ASP A 83 -2.72 3.98 10.48
N MET A 84 -2.14 3.87 9.28
CA MET A 84 -0.90 3.11 9.05
C MET A 84 0.34 3.79 9.65
N SER A 85 0.31 5.10 9.89
CA SER A 85 1.38 5.81 10.60
C SER A 85 1.33 5.63 12.12
N LEU A 86 0.20 5.18 12.67
CA LEU A 86 0.03 4.98 14.10
C LEU A 86 0.49 3.58 14.52
N GLU A 87 1.23 3.52 15.63
CA GLU A 87 1.42 2.28 16.38
C GLU A 87 0.13 1.91 17.11
N ILE A 88 -0.22 0.62 17.07
CA ILE A 88 -1.35 0.06 17.83
C ILE A 88 -0.77 -0.97 18.80
N PRO A 89 -0.49 -0.59 20.07
CA PRO A 89 0.17 -1.46 21.04
C PRO A 89 -0.54 -2.81 21.20
N GLY A 90 0.23 -3.89 21.10
CA GLY A 90 -0.28 -5.27 21.19
C GLY A 90 -0.91 -5.81 19.91
N VAL A 91 -1.05 -5.00 18.85
CA VAL A 91 -1.61 -5.40 17.56
C VAL A 91 -0.57 -5.32 16.45
N ARG A 92 -0.02 -4.12 16.20
CA ARG A 92 1.04 -3.90 15.20
C ARG A 92 1.84 -2.62 15.48
N PRO A 93 3.12 -2.57 15.08
CA PRO A 93 3.84 -1.31 15.00
C PRO A 93 3.25 -0.38 13.93
N ALA A 94 3.74 0.86 13.88
CA ALA A 94 3.53 1.73 12.73
C ALA A 94 4.07 1.05 11.46
N VAL A 95 3.30 1.12 10.37
CA VAL A 95 3.65 0.52 9.08
C VAL A 95 4.46 1.48 8.23
N ILE A 96 4.17 2.78 8.36
CA ILE A 96 4.91 3.87 7.73
C ILE A 96 5.28 4.92 8.78
N ASP A 97 6.33 5.68 8.50
CA ASP A 97 6.66 6.84 9.31
C ASP A 97 5.60 7.94 9.13
N ALA A 98 5.35 8.71 10.20
CA ALA A 98 4.58 9.94 10.08
C ALA A 98 5.37 10.95 9.23
N ALA A 99 4.66 11.60 8.31
CA ALA A 99 5.21 12.67 7.47
C ALA A 99 5.55 13.93 8.28
#